data_AF-A0A970FMI4-F1
#
_entry.id   AF-A0A970FMI4-F1
#
_cell.length_a   1.000
_cell.length_b   1.000
_cell.length_c   1.000
_cell.angle_alpha   90.00
_cell.angle_beta   90.00
_cell.angle_gamma   90.00
#
_symmetry.space_group_name_H-M   'P 1'
#
loop_
_entity.id
_entity.type
_entity.pdbx_description
1 polymer ?
#
loop_
_entity_poly.entity_id
_entity_poly.type
_entity_poly.pdbx_seq_one_letter_code
_entity_poly.pdbx_strand_id
1 'polypeptide(L)'
;MARRRERDSGGSPEWMTTYSDMVTLLLCFFIMLFAMSTVDKATFYEMAESLANSLIKLNGGDSILEHSGTSIIALDFAEMRRIQNEDKENLIQDAEAMVVDAEQQIKDRKIDAVKETIRESMDETDISDKINITEEHDFLLISLESEVFFDSGSAEIRNDGVKVLTSIAEVLRTVENEIIVSGHTDNVPIKSAKYDSNWELSTARATNVVRYFVEEENLDPELFTATGNGEYRPIADNSTSEGRQKNRRIEIKILKD
;
A
#
# COMPACT_ATOMS: atom_id res chain seq x y z
N MET A 1 97.97 -10.53 42.21
CA MET A 1 97.17 -9.45 41.58
C MET A 1 95.81 -10.01 41.20
N ALA A 2 94.77 -9.72 41.99
CA ALA A 2 93.41 -10.15 41.69
C ALA A 2 92.69 -9.00 40.96
N ARG A 3 92.36 -9.22 39.68
CA ARG A 3 91.63 -8.25 38.85
C ARG A 3 90.13 -8.42 39.15
N ARG A 4 89.54 -7.44 39.84
CA ARG A 4 88.11 -7.36 40.10
C ARG A 4 87.38 -7.17 38.76
N ARG A 5 86.58 -8.14 38.33
CA ARG A 5 85.63 -7.98 37.22
C ARG A 5 84.49 -7.10 37.72
N GLU A 6 84.32 -5.93 37.11
CA GLU A 6 83.11 -5.13 37.24
C GLU A 6 81.92 -5.96 36.74
N ARG A 7 80.81 -5.91 37.48
CA ARG A 7 79.55 -6.49 37.03
C ARG A 7 78.95 -5.50 36.04
N ASP A 8 78.98 -5.84 34.75
CA ASP A 8 78.13 -5.18 33.78
C ASP A 8 76.68 -5.40 34.22
N SER A 9 76.05 -4.31 34.65
CA SER A 9 74.61 -4.25 34.87
C SER A 9 73.93 -4.57 33.55
N GLY A 10 73.22 -5.70 33.49
CA GLY A 10 72.44 -6.13 32.33
C GLY A 10 71.28 -5.16 32.07
N GLY A 11 71.58 -4.02 31.44
CA GLY A 11 70.62 -3.15 30.80
C GLY A 11 70.32 -3.63 29.39
N SER A 12 69.10 -3.42 28.93
CA SER A 12 68.73 -3.65 27.53
C SER A 12 69.62 -2.80 26.60
N PRO A 13 70.03 -3.32 25.44
CA PRO A 13 70.82 -2.57 24.47
C PRO A 13 70.16 -1.24 24.07
N GLU A 14 70.95 -0.17 23.88
CA GLU A 14 70.44 1.18 23.54
C GLU A 14 69.65 1.25 22.21
N TRP A 15 69.88 0.33 21.27
CA TRP A 15 69.07 0.24 20.05
C TRP A 15 67.65 -0.28 20.31
N MET A 16 67.45 -0.98 21.43
CA MET A 16 66.16 -1.52 21.80
C MET A 16 65.22 -0.42 22.31
N THR A 17 65.76 0.63 22.94
CA THR A 17 64.94 1.74 23.44
C THR A 17 64.41 2.61 22.30
N THR A 18 65.22 2.89 21.27
CA THR A 18 64.77 3.64 20.08
C THR A 18 63.79 2.84 19.23
N TYR A 19 63.99 1.52 19.11
CA TYR A 19 63.04 0.63 18.48
C TYR A 19 61.70 0.57 19.23
N SER A 20 61.74 0.44 20.56
CA SER A 20 60.55 0.47 21.38
C SER A 20 59.79 1.80 21.26
N ASP A 21 60.51 2.93 21.21
CA ASP A 21 59.89 4.25 21.03
C ASP A 21 59.18 4.38 19.66
N MET A 22 59.84 3.98 18.56
CA MET A 22 59.22 3.97 17.23
C MET A 22 58.00 3.05 17.14
N VAL A 23 58.05 1.88 17.76
CA VAL A 23 56.90 0.94 17.80
C VAL A 23 55.74 1.55 18.61
N THR A 24 56.03 2.24 19.72
CA THR A 24 54.97 2.91 20.50
C THR A 24 54.37 4.12 19.80
N LEU A 25 55.15 4.88 19.02
CA LEU A 25 54.63 5.96 18.19
C LEU A 25 53.74 5.44 17.07
N LEU A 26 54.13 4.33 16.42
CA LEU A 26 53.35 3.69 15.38
C LEU A 26 52.05 3.12 15.96
N LEU A 27 52.10 2.47 17.13
CA LEU A 27 50.91 2.00 17.85
C LEU A 27 49.97 3.17 18.19
N CYS A 28 50.49 4.26 18.75
CA CYS A 28 49.71 5.45 19.09
C CYS A 28 49.05 6.06 17.85
N PHE A 29 49.78 6.12 16.73
CA PHE A 29 49.26 6.58 15.45
C PHE A 29 48.12 5.70 14.93
N PHE A 30 48.26 4.37 14.96
CA PHE A 30 47.19 3.45 14.56
C PHE A 30 45.97 3.51 15.49
N ILE A 31 46.17 3.72 16.79
CA ILE A 31 45.07 3.93 17.75
C ILE A 31 44.32 5.23 17.43
N MET A 32 45.03 6.32 17.10
CA MET A 32 44.41 7.57 16.66
C MET A 32 43.62 7.40 15.36
N LEU A 33 44.18 6.69 14.37
CA LEU A 33 43.47 6.39 13.12
C LEU A 33 42.24 5.51 13.34
N PHE A 34 42.33 4.52 14.24
CA PHE A 34 41.22 3.66 14.62
C PHE A 34 40.11 4.45 15.34
N ALA A 35 40.49 5.39 16.21
CA ALA A 35 39.54 6.30 16.86
C ALA A 35 38.82 7.23 15.85
N MET A 36 39.48 7.59 14.74
CA MET A 36 38.88 8.33 13.63
C MET A 36 38.14 7.43 12.61
N SER A 37 38.17 6.10 12.77
CA SER A 37 37.58 5.16 11.79
C SER A 37 36.08 4.95 11.98
N THR A 38 35.50 5.35 13.11
CA THR A 38 34.05 5.28 13.35
C THR A 38 33.46 6.68 13.49
N VAL A 39 33.98 7.65 12.75
CA VAL A 39 33.34 8.96 12.73
C VAL A 39 31.97 8.76 12.09
N ASP A 40 30.95 8.84 12.93
CA ASP A 40 29.55 8.83 12.51
C ASP A 40 29.39 9.97 11.52
N LYS A 41 28.84 9.66 10.35
CA LYS A 41 28.69 10.61 9.24
C LYS A 41 28.05 11.90 9.76
N ALA A 42 27.07 11.78 10.64
CA ALA A 42 26.41 12.91 11.30
C ALA A 42 27.38 13.80 12.09
N THR A 43 28.19 13.24 13.00
CA THR A 43 29.15 14.03 13.80
C THR A 43 30.25 14.70 12.97
N PHE A 44 30.70 14.08 11.87
CA PHE A 44 31.64 14.72 10.94
C PHE A 44 31.01 15.93 10.25
N TYR A 45 29.77 15.76 9.77
CA TYR A 45 29.03 16.83 9.10
C TYR A 45 28.73 17.99 10.06
N GLU A 46 28.35 17.72 11.30
CA GLU A 46 28.13 18.75 12.32
C GLU A 46 29.42 19.51 12.66
N MET A 47 30.54 18.81 12.81
CA MET A 47 31.84 19.45 13.05
C MET A 47 32.26 20.31 11.84
N ALA A 48 32.13 19.78 10.63
CA ALA A 48 32.46 20.51 9.41
C ALA A 48 31.57 21.75 9.22
N GLU A 49 30.27 21.64 9.53
CA GLU A 49 29.32 22.76 9.48
C GLU A 49 29.66 23.84 10.53
N SER A 50 30.02 23.45 11.76
CA SER A 50 30.43 24.40 12.80
C SER A 50 31.72 25.14 12.42
N LEU A 51 32.66 24.46 11.75
CA LEU A 51 33.92 25.02 11.30
C LEU A 51 33.68 25.98 10.12
N ALA A 52 32.87 25.56 9.15
CA ALA A 52 32.49 26.38 8.00
C ALA A 52 31.76 27.65 8.44
N ASN A 53 30.80 27.53 9.36
CA ASN A 53 30.09 28.68 9.91
C ASN A 53 31.01 29.61 10.70
N SER A 54 31.99 29.07 11.43
CA SER A 54 33.02 29.87 12.13
C SER A 54 33.92 30.63 11.14
N LEU A 55 34.39 29.97 10.08
CA LEU A 55 35.23 30.58 9.03
C LEU A 55 34.48 31.63 8.20
N ILE A 56 33.19 31.40 7.91
CA ILE A 56 32.31 32.40 7.26
C ILE A 56 32.11 33.60 8.19
N LYS A 57 31.98 33.38 9.50
CA LYS A 57 31.81 34.45 10.49
C LYS A 57 33.10 35.22 10.78
N LEU A 58 34.27 34.62 10.57
CA LEU A 58 35.58 35.30 10.62
C LEU A 58 35.81 36.24 9.42
N ASN A 59 35.19 35.98 8.27
CA ASN A 59 35.17 36.90 7.12
C ASN A 59 34.07 37.98 7.21
N GLY A 60 33.24 37.96 8.26
CA GLY A 60 32.17 38.92 8.51
C GLY A 60 32.61 40.20 9.24
N GLY A 61 33.89 40.57 9.13
CA GLY A 61 34.45 41.83 9.62
C GLY A 61 34.77 42.75 8.45
N ASP A 62 34.08 43.88 8.41
CA ASP A 62 34.19 44.99 7.46
C ASP A 62 35.58 45.17 6.79
N SER A 63 35.77 44.64 5.57
CA SER A 63 36.83 45.08 4.68
C SER A 63 36.43 44.93 3.21
N ILE A 64 36.09 46.08 2.64
CA ILE A 64 36.16 46.45 1.22
C ILE A 64 37.39 45.80 0.57
N LEU A 65 37.20 44.93 -0.43
CA LEU A 65 37.95 44.92 -1.70
C LEU A 65 37.44 43.83 -2.65
N GLU A 66 37.15 44.31 -3.85
CA GLU A 66 36.71 43.66 -5.07
C GLU A 66 37.83 42.81 -5.69
N HIS A 67 38.03 41.55 -5.27
CA HIS A 67 38.64 40.54 -6.14
C HIS A 67 38.44 39.09 -5.66
N SER A 68 37.85 38.29 -6.57
CA SER A 68 38.02 36.85 -6.78
C SER A 68 38.63 36.02 -5.64
N GLY A 69 37.77 35.33 -4.90
CA GLY A 69 38.21 34.30 -3.97
C GLY A 69 37.08 33.75 -3.10
N THR A 70 35.97 33.32 -3.71
CA THR A 70 35.11 32.34 -3.04
C THR A 70 36.00 31.15 -2.71
N SER A 71 36.25 30.92 -1.43
CA SER A 71 37.04 29.79 -0.96
C SER A 71 36.48 28.53 -1.64
N ILE A 72 37.36 27.75 -2.28
CA ILE A 72 36.99 26.51 -2.99
C ILE A 72 36.11 25.61 -2.10
N ILE A 73 36.34 25.67 -0.79
CA ILE A 73 35.58 24.94 0.24
C ILE A 73 34.13 25.42 0.35
N ALA A 74 33.84 26.72 0.23
CA ALA A 74 32.47 27.24 0.36
C ALA A 74 31.58 26.94 -0.86
N LEU A 75 32.17 26.88 -2.06
CA LEU A 75 31.45 26.43 -3.26
C LEU A 75 31.19 24.92 -3.20
N ASP A 76 32.20 24.13 -2.84
CA ASP A 76 32.11 22.66 -2.73
C ASP A 76 31.03 22.21 -1.73
N PHE A 77 30.89 22.89 -0.58
CA PHE A 77 29.84 22.58 0.41
C PHE A 77 28.42 22.97 -0.04
N ALA A 78 28.27 24.07 -0.78
CA ALA A 78 26.96 24.49 -1.29
C ALA A 78 26.47 23.59 -2.44
N GLU A 79 27.39 23.17 -3.32
CA GLU A 79 27.13 22.18 -4.37
C GLU A 79 26.77 20.81 -3.76
N MET A 80 27.50 20.37 -2.72
CA MET A 80 27.25 19.10 -2.03
C MET A 80 25.91 19.09 -1.26
N ARG A 81 25.48 20.22 -0.70
CA ARG A 81 24.14 20.37 -0.08
C ARG A 81 23.00 20.26 -1.10
N ARG A 82 23.22 20.73 -2.34
CA ARG A 82 22.24 20.58 -3.44
C ARG A 82 22.15 19.14 -3.92
N ILE A 83 23.29 18.49 -4.15
CA ILE A 83 23.36 17.09 -4.59
C ILE A 83 22.69 16.16 -3.55
N GLN A 84 22.94 16.36 -2.25
CA GLN A 84 22.27 15.55 -1.21
C GLN A 84 20.76 15.78 -1.10
N ASN A 85 20.25 16.97 -1.42
CA ASN A 85 18.81 17.24 -1.35
C ASN A 85 18.06 16.69 -2.57
N GLU A 86 18.63 16.81 -3.77
CA GLU A 86 18.05 16.22 -4.99
C GLU A 86 18.09 14.69 -4.94
N ASP A 87 19.19 14.08 -4.49
CA ASP A 87 19.27 12.62 -4.34
C ASP A 87 18.30 12.10 -3.28
N LYS A 88 18.07 12.85 -2.19
CA LYS A 88 17.15 12.44 -1.12
C LYS A 88 15.68 12.57 -1.54
N GLU A 89 15.32 13.60 -2.30
CA GLU A 89 13.98 13.73 -2.89
C GLU A 89 13.69 12.63 -3.92
N ASN A 90 14.66 12.31 -4.79
CA ASN A 90 14.53 11.21 -5.74
C ASN A 90 14.45 9.84 -5.05
N LEU A 91 15.26 9.59 -4.01
CA LEU A 91 15.20 8.37 -3.22
C LEU A 91 13.88 8.22 -2.44
N ILE A 92 13.28 9.33 -1.99
CA ILE A 92 11.96 9.32 -1.34
C ILE A 92 10.87 9.03 -2.39
N GLN A 93 10.91 9.64 -3.57
CA GLN A 93 9.97 9.35 -4.66
C GLN A 93 10.06 7.91 -5.15
N ASP A 94 11.27 7.38 -5.32
CA ASP A 94 11.47 5.99 -5.72
C ASP A 94 10.99 5.01 -4.64
N ALA A 95 11.22 5.33 -3.36
CA ALA A 95 10.69 4.56 -2.25
C ALA A 95 9.16 4.63 -2.15
N GLU A 96 8.55 5.79 -2.36
CA GLU A 96 7.09 5.96 -2.41
C GLU A 96 6.49 5.19 -3.58
N ALA A 97 7.09 5.24 -4.78
CA ALA A 97 6.64 4.47 -5.94
C ALA A 97 6.74 2.95 -5.72
N MET A 98 7.82 2.49 -5.07
CA MET A 98 7.97 1.07 -4.71
C MET A 98 6.97 0.62 -3.63
N VAL A 99 6.63 1.49 -2.68
CA VAL A 99 5.61 1.19 -1.64
C VAL A 99 4.22 1.13 -2.27
N VAL A 100 3.88 2.05 -3.18
CA VAL A 100 2.60 2.06 -3.90
C VAL A 100 2.44 0.80 -4.76
N ASP A 101 3.46 0.41 -5.53
CA ASP A 101 3.42 -0.82 -6.33
C ASP A 101 3.30 -2.09 -5.46
N ALA A 102 3.99 -2.13 -4.32
CA ALA A 102 3.90 -3.24 -3.37
C ALA A 102 2.52 -3.34 -2.70
N GLU A 103 1.91 -2.21 -2.31
CA GLU A 103 0.56 -2.18 -1.75
C GLU A 103 -0.49 -2.62 -2.76
N GLN A 104 -0.36 -2.17 -4.01
CA GLN A 104 -1.27 -2.51 -5.10
C GLN A 104 -1.18 -4.01 -5.42
N GLN A 105 0.03 -4.58 -5.48
CA GLN A 105 0.22 -6.04 -5.65
C GLN A 105 -0.33 -6.87 -4.49
N ILE A 106 -0.30 -6.36 -3.25
CA ILE A 106 -0.89 -7.04 -2.08
C ILE A 106 -2.42 -7.02 -2.16
N LYS A 107 -3.00 -5.89 -2.60
CA LYS A 107 -4.45 -5.73 -2.77
C LYS A 107 -5.00 -6.61 -3.89
N ASP A 108 -4.33 -6.65 -5.04
CA ASP A 108 -4.71 -7.52 -6.16
C ASP A 108 -4.73 -9.00 -5.73
N ARG A 109 -3.71 -9.44 -4.98
CA ARG A 109 -3.65 -10.81 -4.45
C ARG A 109 -4.78 -11.13 -3.46
N LYS A 110 -5.25 -10.15 -2.68
CA LYS A 110 -6.40 -10.34 -1.79
C LYS A 110 -7.68 -10.55 -2.58
N ILE A 111 -7.92 -9.76 -3.62
CA ILE A 111 -9.11 -9.90 -4.47
C ILE A 111 -9.08 -11.22 -5.26
N ASP A 112 -7.91 -11.65 -5.73
CA ASP A 112 -7.73 -12.96 -6.34
C ASP A 112 -8.08 -14.11 -5.39
N ALA A 113 -7.64 -14.02 -4.13
CA ALA A 113 -7.99 -15.00 -3.10
C ALA A 113 -9.50 -15.02 -2.82
N VAL A 114 -10.12 -13.85 -2.72
CA VAL A 114 -11.58 -13.69 -2.54
C VAL A 114 -12.32 -14.34 -3.70
N LYS A 115 -11.90 -14.10 -4.94
CA LYS A 115 -12.50 -14.69 -6.13
C LYS A 115 -12.47 -16.23 -6.11
N GLU A 116 -11.35 -16.81 -5.68
CA GLU A 116 -11.24 -18.26 -5.58
C GLU A 116 -12.11 -18.82 -4.45
N THR A 117 -12.14 -18.13 -3.30
CA THR A 117 -13.04 -18.49 -2.19
C THR A 117 -14.52 -18.44 -2.62
N ILE A 118 -14.94 -17.41 -3.37
CA ILE A 118 -16.31 -17.31 -3.90
C ILE A 118 -16.62 -18.53 -4.78
N ARG A 119 -15.71 -18.91 -5.68
CA ARG A 119 -15.92 -20.07 -6.57
C ARG A 119 -16.05 -21.36 -5.78
N GLU A 120 -15.15 -21.60 -4.82
CA GLU A 120 -15.17 -22.79 -3.97
C GLU A 120 -16.47 -22.88 -3.15
N SER A 121 -16.86 -21.79 -2.49
CA SER A 121 -18.10 -21.75 -1.68
C SER A 121 -19.36 -21.92 -2.54
N MET A 122 -19.32 -21.53 -3.81
CA MET A 122 -20.49 -21.63 -4.70
C MET A 122 -20.65 -23.02 -5.32
N ASP A 123 -19.55 -23.71 -5.61
CA ASP A 123 -19.57 -25.10 -6.10
C ASP A 123 -20.17 -26.07 -5.07
N GLU A 124 -20.07 -25.78 -3.77
CA GLU A 124 -20.70 -26.58 -2.73
C GLU A 124 -22.22 -26.43 -2.65
N THR A 125 -22.78 -25.35 -3.22
CA THR A 125 -24.20 -24.99 -3.03
C THR A 125 -25.13 -25.41 -4.17
N ASP A 126 -24.62 -26.04 -5.24
CA ASP A 126 -25.40 -26.45 -6.44
C ASP A 126 -26.07 -25.25 -7.17
N ILE A 127 -25.52 -24.05 -6.97
CA ILE A 127 -26.05 -22.79 -7.53
C ILE A 127 -25.05 -22.18 -8.53
N SER A 128 -23.90 -22.83 -8.76
CA SER A 128 -22.85 -22.39 -9.70
C SER A 128 -23.38 -22.02 -11.10
N ASP A 129 -24.38 -22.75 -11.61
CA ASP A 129 -24.97 -22.50 -12.93
C ASP A 129 -25.73 -21.16 -13.04
N LYS A 130 -26.05 -20.52 -11.91
CA LYS A 130 -26.85 -19.28 -11.84
C LYS A 130 -26.04 -18.06 -11.41
N ILE A 131 -24.73 -18.22 -11.23
CA ILE A 131 -23.83 -17.17 -10.77
C ILE A 131 -22.77 -16.97 -11.83
N ASN A 132 -22.65 -15.73 -12.30
CA ASN A 132 -21.57 -15.35 -13.20
C ASN A 132 -20.62 -14.40 -12.47
N ILE A 133 -19.36 -14.79 -12.36
CA ILE A 133 -18.30 -13.99 -11.75
C ILE A 133 -17.40 -13.47 -12.86
N THR A 134 -17.42 -12.16 -13.07
CA THR A 134 -16.56 -11.47 -14.04
C THR A 134 -15.56 -10.62 -13.29
N GLU A 135 -14.28 -10.77 -13.62
CA GLU A 135 -13.24 -9.93 -13.06
C GLU A 135 -12.88 -8.85 -14.07
N GLU A 136 -12.95 -7.59 -13.62
CA GLU A 136 -12.51 -6.43 -14.36
C GLU A 136 -11.27 -5.81 -13.69
N HIS A 137 -10.65 -4.84 -14.34
CA HIS A 137 -9.44 -4.18 -13.83
C HIS A 137 -9.69 -3.51 -12.46
N ASP A 138 -10.81 -2.79 -12.33
CA ASP A 138 -11.11 -1.96 -11.16
C ASP A 138 -12.13 -2.59 -10.20
N PHE A 139 -12.74 -3.74 -10.54
CA PHE A 139 -13.73 -4.39 -9.67
C PHE A 139 -13.93 -5.87 -9.98
N LEU A 140 -14.45 -6.62 -9.00
CA LEU A 140 -15.00 -7.95 -9.18
C LEU A 140 -16.53 -7.86 -9.25
N LEU A 141 -17.13 -8.38 -10.33
CA LEU A 141 -18.58 -8.37 -10.55
C LEU A 141 -19.16 -9.77 -10.35
N ILE A 142 -20.08 -9.89 -9.39
CA ILE A 142 -20.89 -11.08 -9.19
C ILE A 142 -22.30 -10.77 -9.72
N SER A 143 -22.71 -11.44 -10.79
CA SER A 143 -24.04 -11.28 -11.39
C SER A 143 -24.87 -12.53 -11.14
N LEU A 144 -26.04 -12.35 -10.54
CA LEU A 144 -26.97 -13.42 -10.19
C LEU A 144 -28.37 -13.12 -10.74
N GLU A 145 -29.06 -14.15 -11.22
CA GLU A 145 -30.43 -13.99 -11.71
C GLU A 145 -31.40 -13.61 -10.58
N SER A 146 -32.28 -12.63 -10.82
CA SER A 146 -33.23 -12.14 -9.81
C SER A 146 -34.22 -13.21 -9.32
N GLU A 147 -34.53 -14.20 -10.15
CA GLU A 147 -35.49 -15.27 -9.83
C GLU A 147 -34.99 -16.21 -8.73
N VAL A 148 -33.67 -16.23 -8.50
CA VAL A 148 -33.07 -16.96 -7.37
C VAL A 148 -33.48 -16.33 -6.04
N PHE A 149 -33.57 -14.99 -5.99
CA PHE A 149 -33.83 -14.26 -4.75
C PHE A 149 -35.28 -13.84 -4.58
N PHE A 150 -35.99 -13.57 -5.67
CA PHE A 150 -37.27 -12.87 -5.61
C PHE A 150 -38.33 -13.55 -6.46
N ASP A 151 -39.56 -13.52 -5.96
CA ASP A 151 -40.73 -13.80 -6.78
C ASP A 151 -40.98 -12.66 -7.79
N SER A 152 -41.76 -12.97 -8.82
CA SER A 152 -42.14 -11.99 -9.85
C SER A 152 -42.84 -10.78 -9.24
N GLY A 153 -42.34 -9.58 -9.52
CA GLY A 153 -42.87 -8.32 -8.98
C GLY A 153 -42.64 -8.08 -7.48
N SER A 154 -41.94 -8.99 -6.79
CA SER A 154 -41.60 -8.83 -5.37
C SER A 154 -40.14 -8.39 -5.20
N ALA A 155 -39.87 -7.73 -4.07
CA ALA A 155 -38.51 -7.46 -3.57
C ALA A 155 -38.23 -8.21 -2.26
N GLU A 156 -39.15 -9.06 -1.81
CA GLU A 156 -38.95 -9.88 -0.62
C GLU A 156 -38.05 -11.07 -0.96
N ILE A 157 -37.00 -11.26 -0.18
CA ILE A 157 -36.00 -12.30 -0.41
C ILE A 157 -36.59 -13.65 -0.03
N ARG A 158 -36.56 -14.60 -0.96
CA ARG A 158 -36.98 -15.99 -0.76
C ARG A 158 -35.96 -16.73 0.10
N ASN A 159 -36.40 -17.80 0.78
CA ASN A 159 -35.51 -18.68 1.54
C ASN A 159 -34.36 -19.27 0.72
N ASP A 160 -34.58 -19.54 -0.57
CA ASP A 160 -33.51 -20.03 -1.46
C ASP A 160 -32.46 -18.93 -1.71
N GLY A 161 -32.91 -17.69 -1.89
CA GLY A 161 -32.05 -16.52 -2.03
C GLY A 161 -31.25 -16.22 -0.76
N VAL A 162 -31.85 -16.40 0.41
CA VAL A 162 -31.18 -16.26 1.72
C VAL A 162 -29.93 -17.14 1.78
N LYS A 163 -30.03 -18.42 1.39
CA LYS A 163 -28.88 -19.34 1.39
C LYS A 163 -27.71 -18.84 0.53
N VAL A 164 -28.03 -18.33 -0.67
CA VAL A 164 -27.02 -17.77 -1.59
C VAL A 164 -26.39 -16.53 -0.99
N LEU A 165 -27.19 -15.63 -0.42
CA LEU A 165 -26.68 -14.41 0.20
C LEU A 165 -25.82 -14.73 1.43
N THR A 166 -26.16 -15.73 2.24
CA THR A 166 -25.29 -16.18 3.35
C THR A 166 -23.92 -16.64 2.84
N SER A 167 -23.88 -17.46 1.79
CA SER A 167 -22.60 -17.90 1.21
C SER A 167 -21.79 -16.73 0.65
N ILE A 168 -22.44 -15.77 -0.01
CA ILE A 168 -21.76 -14.54 -0.46
C ILE A 168 -21.25 -13.74 0.74
N ALA A 169 -22.06 -13.61 1.80
CA ALA A 169 -21.71 -12.84 2.98
C ALA A 169 -20.47 -13.41 3.69
N GLU A 170 -20.33 -14.73 3.77
CA GLU A 170 -19.14 -15.38 4.33
C GLU A 170 -17.85 -14.92 3.64
N VAL A 171 -17.87 -14.77 2.32
CA VAL A 171 -16.73 -14.26 1.58
C VAL A 171 -16.56 -12.75 1.78
N LEU A 172 -17.65 -11.99 1.71
CA LEU A 172 -17.62 -10.53 1.90
C LEU A 172 -17.08 -10.12 3.28
N ARG A 173 -17.19 -10.96 4.32
CA ARG A 173 -16.59 -10.70 5.65
C ARG A 173 -15.08 -10.51 5.62
N THR A 174 -14.41 -11.06 4.62
CA THR A 174 -12.95 -10.97 4.49
C THR A 174 -12.49 -9.76 3.68
N VAL A 175 -13.45 -8.97 3.17
CA VAL A 175 -13.23 -7.87 2.24
C VAL A 175 -13.59 -6.56 2.93
N GLU A 176 -12.68 -5.58 2.84
CA GLU A 176 -12.85 -4.23 3.41
C GLU A 176 -13.14 -3.18 2.32
N ASN A 177 -13.33 -3.62 1.08
CA ASN A 177 -13.56 -2.76 -0.07
C ASN A 177 -15.03 -2.28 -0.17
N GLU A 178 -15.25 -1.20 -0.91
CA GLU A 178 -16.60 -0.71 -1.22
C GLU A 178 -17.36 -1.70 -2.11
N ILE A 179 -18.62 -1.95 -1.75
CA ILE A 179 -19.53 -2.91 -2.38
C ILE A 179 -20.76 -2.19 -2.90
N ILE A 180 -20.98 -2.26 -4.21
CA ILE A 180 -22.14 -1.68 -4.87
C ILE A 180 -23.09 -2.79 -5.30
N VAL A 181 -24.28 -2.82 -4.71
CA VAL A 181 -25.36 -3.74 -5.08
C VAL A 181 -26.31 -3.02 -6.04
N SER A 182 -26.42 -3.53 -7.26
CA SER A 182 -27.23 -2.96 -8.34
C SER A 182 -28.37 -3.89 -8.75
N GLY A 183 -29.59 -3.37 -8.71
CA GLY A 183 -30.79 -4.06 -9.19
C GLY A 183 -31.12 -3.74 -10.63
N HIS A 184 -31.51 -4.75 -11.41
CA HIS A 184 -31.91 -4.60 -12.82
C HIS A 184 -33.22 -5.34 -13.11
N THR A 185 -33.99 -4.80 -14.06
CA THR A 185 -35.21 -5.44 -14.58
C THR A 185 -35.10 -5.70 -16.07
N ASP A 186 -36.04 -6.47 -16.62
CA ASP A 186 -36.30 -6.45 -18.05
C ASP A 186 -37.15 -5.23 -18.42
N ASN A 187 -37.48 -5.12 -19.71
CA ASN A 187 -38.30 -4.04 -20.25
C ASN A 187 -39.82 -4.24 -20.11
N VAL A 188 -40.28 -5.28 -19.40
CA VAL A 188 -41.71 -5.49 -19.20
C VAL A 188 -42.15 -4.49 -18.13
N PRO A 189 -43.06 -3.55 -18.44
CA PRO A 189 -43.49 -2.58 -17.46
C PRO A 189 -44.23 -3.29 -16.32
N ILE A 190 -43.78 -3.05 -15.09
CA ILE A 190 -44.53 -3.46 -13.91
C ILE A 190 -45.43 -2.32 -13.44
N LYS A 191 -46.57 -2.71 -12.88
CA LYS A 191 -47.38 -1.82 -12.06
C LYS A 191 -48.06 -2.67 -10.99
N SER A 192 -47.56 -2.60 -9.78
CA SER A 192 -48.10 -3.34 -8.64
C SER A 192 -48.61 -2.36 -7.58
N ALA A 193 -49.34 -2.87 -6.58
CA ALA A 193 -49.77 -2.03 -5.46
C ALA A 193 -48.59 -1.46 -4.63
N LYS A 194 -47.39 -2.06 -4.75
CA LYS A 194 -46.21 -1.72 -3.94
C LYS A 194 -45.13 -0.96 -4.73
N TYR A 195 -45.05 -1.16 -6.04
CA TYR A 195 -44.05 -0.55 -6.91
C TYR A 195 -44.71 -0.02 -8.18
N ASP A 196 -44.51 1.27 -8.42
CA ASP A 196 -45.12 2.01 -9.54
C ASP A 196 -44.37 1.82 -10.86
N SER A 197 -43.06 1.54 -10.82
CA SER A 197 -42.27 1.25 -12.02
C SER A 197 -41.08 0.30 -11.74
N ASN A 198 -40.39 -0.07 -12.81
CA ASN A 198 -39.18 -0.88 -12.78
C ASN A 198 -38.04 -0.22 -11.98
N TRP A 199 -38.00 1.11 -11.91
CA TRP A 199 -37.05 1.82 -11.06
C TRP A 199 -37.25 1.44 -9.59
N GLU A 200 -38.46 1.60 -9.05
CA GLU A 200 -38.75 1.33 -7.65
C GLU A 200 -38.51 -0.14 -7.29
N LEU A 201 -38.92 -1.08 -8.15
CA LEU A 201 -38.65 -2.50 -7.90
C LEU A 201 -37.16 -2.81 -7.88
N SER A 202 -36.39 -2.29 -8.84
CA SER A 202 -34.96 -2.54 -8.92
C SER A 202 -34.21 -1.98 -7.71
N THR A 203 -34.53 -0.75 -7.30
CA THR A 203 -33.97 -0.10 -6.11
C THR A 203 -34.36 -0.85 -4.84
N ALA A 204 -35.63 -1.25 -4.71
CA ALA A 204 -36.11 -1.98 -3.54
C ALA A 204 -35.42 -3.34 -3.39
N ARG A 205 -35.20 -4.07 -4.49
CA ARG A 205 -34.45 -5.33 -4.47
C ARG A 205 -33.01 -5.14 -4.03
N ALA A 206 -32.30 -4.18 -4.62
CA ALA A 206 -30.92 -3.87 -4.23
C ALA A 206 -30.84 -3.47 -2.75
N THR A 207 -31.77 -2.63 -2.29
CA THR A 207 -31.84 -2.20 -0.88
C THR A 207 -32.08 -3.37 0.05
N ASN A 208 -32.99 -4.30 -0.27
CA ASN A 208 -33.24 -5.46 0.57
C ASN A 208 -32.05 -6.43 0.64
N VAL A 209 -31.29 -6.57 -0.45
CA VAL A 209 -30.04 -7.35 -0.44
C VAL A 209 -29.00 -6.71 0.48
N VAL A 210 -28.81 -5.38 0.39
CA VAL A 210 -27.90 -4.66 1.29
C VAL A 210 -28.35 -4.77 2.75
N ARG A 211 -29.65 -4.59 3.01
CA ARG A 211 -30.22 -4.75 4.35
C ARG A 211 -30.00 -6.16 4.89
N TYR A 212 -30.14 -7.19 4.07
CA TYR A 212 -29.84 -8.56 4.46
C TYR A 212 -28.38 -8.69 4.92
N PHE A 213 -27.43 -8.20 4.13
CA PHE A 213 -26.00 -8.24 4.47
C PHE A 213 -25.66 -7.50 5.77
N VAL A 214 -26.26 -6.32 5.97
CA VAL A 214 -25.98 -5.48 7.15
C VAL A 214 -26.72 -5.98 8.39
N GLU A 215 -28.02 -6.26 8.28
CA GLU A 215 -28.88 -6.52 9.43
C GLU A 215 -28.85 -8.00 9.88
N GLU A 216 -28.77 -8.95 8.93
CA GLU A 216 -28.80 -10.38 9.24
C GLU A 216 -27.40 -10.98 9.31
N GLU A 217 -26.49 -10.59 8.42
CA GLU A 217 -25.13 -11.13 8.36
C GLU A 217 -24.08 -10.29 9.10
N ASN A 218 -24.50 -9.14 9.64
CA ASN A 218 -23.71 -8.20 10.45
C ASN A 218 -22.43 -7.71 9.75
N LEU A 219 -22.54 -7.38 8.46
CA LEU A 219 -21.47 -6.73 7.69
C LEU A 219 -21.46 -5.22 7.92
N ASP A 220 -20.30 -4.59 7.73
CA ASP A 220 -20.11 -3.16 7.95
C ASP A 220 -20.98 -2.34 6.97
N PRO A 221 -21.94 -1.54 7.45
CA PRO A 221 -22.79 -0.73 6.59
C PRO A 221 -22.04 0.33 5.78
N GLU A 222 -20.87 0.78 6.22
CA GLU A 222 -20.08 1.80 5.52
C GLU A 222 -19.55 1.30 4.18
N LEU A 223 -19.49 -0.03 3.99
CA LEU A 223 -19.02 -0.65 2.76
C LEU A 223 -20.11 -0.75 1.68
N PHE A 224 -21.40 -0.57 1.98
CA PHE A 224 -22.47 -0.91 1.05
C PHE A 224 -23.19 0.29 0.44
N THR A 225 -23.35 0.25 -0.88
CA THR A 225 -24.22 1.15 -1.64
C THR A 225 -25.27 0.36 -2.42
N ALA A 226 -26.55 0.73 -2.30
CA ALA A 226 -27.63 0.15 -3.10
C ALA A 226 -28.02 1.06 -4.26
N THR A 227 -28.08 0.52 -5.48
CA THR A 227 -28.48 1.24 -6.70
C THR A 227 -29.58 0.48 -7.44
N GLY A 228 -30.58 1.19 -7.96
CA GLY A 228 -31.55 0.61 -8.91
C GLY A 228 -31.33 1.20 -10.29
N ASN A 229 -31.22 0.34 -11.31
CA ASN A 229 -30.97 0.73 -12.70
C ASN A 229 -32.19 0.55 -13.61
N GLY A 230 -33.28 -0.04 -13.10
CA GLY A 230 -34.45 -0.41 -13.89
C GLY A 230 -34.09 -1.24 -15.13
N GLU A 231 -34.71 -0.91 -16.25
CA GLU A 231 -34.55 -1.59 -17.54
C GLU A 231 -33.46 -0.99 -18.45
N TYR A 232 -32.82 0.10 -18.02
CA TYR A 232 -31.98 0.97 -18.86
C TYR A 232 -30.51 0.55 -18.95
N ARG A 233 -30.18 -0.62 -18.38
CA ARG A 233 -28.86 -1.27 -18.46
C ARG A 233 -29.01 -2.75 -18.87
N PRO A 234 -29.57 -3.04 -20.06
CA PRO A 234 -29.72 -4.41 -20.54
C PRO A 234 -28.36 -5.00 -20.93
N ILE A 235 -28.15 -6.27 -20.64
CA ILE A 235 -26.99 -7.06 -21.06
C ILE A 235 -27.34 -8.05 -22.18
N ALA A 236 -28.63 -8.26 -22.44
CA ALA A 236 -29.15 -9.14 -23.49
C ALA A 236 -30.41 -8.56 -24.16
N ASP A 237 -30.81 -9.15 -25.28
CA ASP A 237 -31.97 -8.69 -26.06
C ASP A 237 -33.30 -8.94 -25.32
N ASN A 238 -33.99 -7.86 -24.98
CA ASN A 238 -35.30 -7.84 -24.33
C ASN A 238 -36.43 -8.43 -25.18
N SER A 239 -36.22 -8.62 -26.49
CA SER A 239 -37.21 -9.23 -27.38
C SER A 239 -37.39 -10.73 -27.09
N THR A 240 -36.36 -11.39 -26.55
CA THR A 240 -36.36 -12.83 -26.26
C THR A 240 -36.65 -13.11 -24.78
N SER A 241 -37.28 -14.26 -24.48
CA SER A 241 -37.51 -14.65 -23.08
C SER A 241 -36.20 -14.90 -22.32
N GLU A 242 -35.23 -15.51 -23.00
CA GLU A 242 -33.89 -15.78 -22.47
C GLU A 242 -33.14 -14.48 -22.16
N GLY A 243 -33.15 -13.51 -23.09
CA GLY A 243 -32.50 -12.23 -22.88
C GLY A 243 -33.16 -11.40 -21.77
N ARG A 244 -34.49 -11.45 -21.63
CA ARG A 244 -35.17 -10.84 -20.48
C ARG A 244 -34.76 -11.48 -19.15
N GLN A 245 -34.61 -12.80 -19.10
CA GLN A 245 -34.15 -13.48 -17.89
C GLN A 245 -32.75 -13.01 -17.49
N LYS A 246 -31.82 -12.93 -18.45
CA LYS A 246 -30.48 -12.35 -18.23
C LYS A 246 -30.54 -10.91 -17.75
N ASN A 247 -31.47 -10.10 -18.24
CA ASN A 247 -31.62 -8.70 -17.82
C ASN A 247 -32.16 -8.56 -16.39
N ARG A 248 -33.02 -9.48 -15.93
CA ARG A 248 -33.52 -9.53 -14.54
C ARG A 248 -32.46 -10.12 -13.61
N ARG A 249 -31.54 -9.29 -13.13
CA ARG A 249 -30.38 -9.72 -12.32
C ARG A 249 -30.07 -8.75 -11.18
N ILE A 250 -29.34 -9.26 -10.20
CA ILE A 250 -28.66 -8.47 -9.17
C ILE A 250 -27.17 -8.55 -9.47
N GLU A 251 -26.53 -7.39 -9.52
CA GLU A 251 -25.09 -7.25 -9.66
C GLU A 251 -24.51 -6.82 -8.30
N ILE A 252 -23.49 -7.51 -7.81
CA ILE A 252 -22.72 -7.13 -6.63
C ILE A 252 -21.31 -6.82 -7.12
N LYS A 253 -20.91 -5.56 -7.05
CA LYS A 253 -19.58 -5.08 -7.46
C LYS A 253 -18.75 -4.86 -6.22
N ILE A 254 -17.59 -5.49 -6.16
CA ILE A 254 -16.57 -5.26 -5.14
C ILE A 254 -15.49 -4.42 -5.80
N LEU A 255 -15.35 -3.16 -5.40
CA LEU A 255 -14.35 -2.27 -5.97
C LEU A 255 -12.95 -2.71 -5.56
N LYS A 256 -11.99 -2.67 -6.49
CA LYS A 256 -10.56 -2.81 -6.21
C LYS A 256 -10.03 -1.41 -5.89
N ASP A 257 -9.15 -1.32 -4.90
CA ASP A 257 -8.51 -0.05 -4.52
C ASP A 257 -7.27 0.27 -5.34
#